data_AF-A0A2E1AI12-F1
#
_entry.id   AF-A0A2E1AI12-F1
#
_cell.length_a   1.000
_cell.length_b   1.000
_cell.length_c   1.000
_cell.angle_alpha   90.00
_cell.angle_beta   90.00
_cell.angle_gamma   90.00
#
_symmetry.space_group_name_H-M   'P 1'
#
loop_
_entity.id
_entity.type
_entity.pdbx_description
1 polymer ?
#
loop_
_entity_poly.entity_id
_entity_poly.type
_entity_poly.pdbx_seq_one_letter_code
_entity_poly.pdbx_strand_id
1 'polypeptide(L)'
;MNFSNWRIRNASSLTMFVFGILAFLFGLVGLISPETVLSATNMEVLQAGERATGDYTLTFITAASMASVNMGVYYVLASLNNLKIFYRWTVPFRVLTFTVFTLAVINGIAPAGFLGVGIWELVGALATGLALYYEAKRT
;
A
#
# COMPACT_ATOMS: atom_id res chain seq x y z
N MET A 1 14.29 -19.29 -13.90
CA MET A 1 14.57 -18.04 -13.14
C MET A 1 15.80 -18.29 -12.28
N ASN A 2 16.88 -17.52 -12.43
CA ASN A 2 18.08 -17.67 -11.61
C ASN A 2 17.97 -16.77 -10.38
N PHE A 3 17.67 -17.36 -9.22
CA PHE A 3 17.46 -16.64 -7.95
C PHE A 3 18.76 -16.10 -7.33
N SER A 4 19.94 -16.48 -7.83
CA SER A 4 21.25 -16.05 -7.30
C SER A 4 21.49 -14.53 -7.40
N ASN A 5 20.74 -13.84 -8.27
CA ASN A 5 20.92 -12.42 -8.56
C ASN A 5 19.97 -11.48 -7.80
N TRP A 6 19.13 -12.03 -6.91
CA TRP A 6 18.16 -11.27 -6.12
C TRP A 6 18.86 -10.57 -4.94
N ARG A 7 19.11 -9.27 -5.10
CA ARG A 7 19.73 -8.44 -4.07
C ARG A 7 19.19 -7.01 -4.18
N ILE A 8 19.04 -6.35 -3.04
CA ILE A 8 18.74 -4.91 -3.01
C ILE A 8 20.01 -4.16 -3.40
N ARG A 9 19.96 -3.42 -4.52
CA ARG A 9 21.17 -2.84 -5.12
C ARG A 9 21.41 -1.37 -4.78
N ASN A 10 20.37 -0.66 -4.38
CA ASN A 10 20.39 0.80 -4.28
C ASN A 10 19.22 1.30 -3.41
N ALA A 11 19.28 2.58 -3.03
CA ALA A 11 18.38 3.18 -2.05
C ALA A 11 16.91 3.09 -2.48
N SER A 12 16.61 3.35 -3.75
CA SER A 12 15.22 3.29 -4.22
C SER A 12 14.68 1.85 -4.30
N SER A 13 15.55 0.84 -4.46
CA SER A 13 15.12 -0.56 -4.35
C SER A 13 14.81 -0.89 -2.89
N LEU A 14 15.57 -0.35 -1.94
CA LEU A 14 15.31 -0.54 -0.52
C LEU A 14 13.96 0.07 -0.11
N THR A 15 13.65 1.30 -0.55
CA THR A 15 12.35 1.92 -0.25
C THR A 15 11.20 1.07 -0.80
N MET A 16 11.32 0.56 -2.01
CA MET A 16 10.31 -0.30 -2.62
C MET A 16 10.19 -1.66 -1.91
N PHE A 17 11.32 -2.24 -1.46
CA PHE A 17 11.32 -3.50 -0.72
C PHE A 17 10.57 -3.37 0.60
N VAL A 18 10.94 -2.36 1.41
CA VAL A 18 10.33 -2.10 2.71
C VAL A 18 8.85 -1.81 2.55
N PHE A 19 8.48 -0.98 1.57
CA PHE A 19 7.09 -0.70 1.28
C PHE A 19 6.31 -1.95 0.86
N GLY A 20 6.91 -2.80 0.02
CA GLY A 20 6.33 -4.07 -0.41
C GLY A 20 6.09 -5.04 0.74
N ILE A 21 7.05 -5.19 1.65
CA ILE A 21 6.89 -6.02 2.85
C ILE A 21 5.77 -5.49 3.73
N LEU A 22 5.68 -4.18 3.94
CA LEU A 22 4.63 -3.59 4.77
C LEU A 22 3.25 -3.74 4.14
N ALA A 23 3.11 -3.51 2.83
CA ALA A 23 1.87 -3.75 2.09
C ALA A 23 1.45 -5.22 2.14
N PHE A 24 2.41 -6.15 2.03
CA PHE A 24 2.17 -7.58 2.16
C PHE A 24 1.64 -7.93 3.56
N LEU A 25 2.32 -7.46 4.62
CA LEU A 25 1.93 -7.73 6.01
C LEU A 25 0.57 -7.13 6.35
N PHE A 26 0.29 -5.89 5.94
CA PHE A 26 -1.03 -5.29 6.15
C PHE A 26 -2.13 -6.05 5.38
N GLY A 27 -1.83 -6.50 4.17
CA GLY A 27 -2.73 -7.38 3.42
C GLY A 27 -3.01 -8.69 4.16
N LEU A 28 -1.99 -9.34 4.73
CA LEU A 28 -2.19 -10.54 5.54
C LEU A 28 -3.03 -10.28 6.79
N VAL A 29 -2.80 -9.17 7.49
CA VAL A 29 -3.62 -8.77 8.63
C VAL A 29 -5.08 -8.64 8.22
N GLY A 30 -5.38 -8.00 7.09
CA GLY A 30 -6.75 -7.85 6.60
C GLY A 30 -7.39 -9.14 6.09
N LEU A 31 -6.62 -10.13 5.67
CA LEU A 31 -7.14 -11.47 5.33
C LEU A 31 -7.42 -12.33 6.57
N ILE A 32 -6.62 -12.16 7.64
CA ILE A 32 -6.76 -12.94 8.88
C ILE A 32 -7.81 -12.30 9.80
N SER A 33 -7.81 -10.97 9.91
CA SER A 33 -8.74 -10.17 10.71
C SER A 33 -9.12 -8.88 9.97
N PRO A 34 -10.12 -8.95 9.08
CA PRO A 34 -10.68 -7.78 8.40
C PRO A 34 -11.14 -6.68 9.36
N GLU A 35 -11.61 -7.04 10.56
CA GLU A 35 -12.09 -6.12 11.60
C GLU A 35 -10.99 -5.22 12.15
N THR A 36 -9.75 -5.73 12.18
CA THR A 36 -8.58 -4.93 12.55
C THR A 36 -8.35 -3.81 11.54
N VAL A 37 -8.53 -4.09 10.25
CA VAL A 37 -8.42 -3.09 9.18
C VAL A 37 -9.56 -2.07 9.26
N LEU A 38 -10.79 -2.52 9.51
CA LEU A 38 -11.93 -1.63 9.73
C LEU A 38 -11.66 -0.66 10.89
N SER A 39 -11.22 -1.19 12.04
CA SER A 39 -10.90 -0.38 13.22
C SER A 39 -9.78 0.62 12.96
N ALA A 40 -8.69 0.17 12.32
CA ALA A 40 -7.54 1.01 12.00
C ALA A 40 -7.87 2.17 11.03
N THR A 41 -8.92 2.00 10.23
CA THR A 41 -9.39 3.00 9.27
C THR A 41 -10.60 3.79 9.77
N ASN A 42 -10.97 3.64 11.05
CA ASN A 42 -12.16 4.26 11.67
C ASN A 42 -13.48 3.87 11.01
N MET A 43 -13.55 2.70 10.38
CA MET A 43 -14.82 2.10 9.96
C MET A 43 -15.46 1.35 11.13
N GLU A 44 -16.80 1.27 11.10
CA GLU A 44 -17.56 0.55 12.12
C GLU A 44 -17.35 -0.96 12.02
N VAL A 45 -17.11 -1.60 13.17
CA VAL A 45 -16.99 -3.06 13.27
C VAL A 45 -18.31 -3.61 13.81
N LEU A 46 -19.11 -4.17 12.90
CA LEU A 46 -20.36 -4.84 13.22
C LEU A 46 -20.14 -6.32 13.51
N GLN A 47 -20.82 -6.85 14.52
CA GLN A 47 -20.87 -8.29 14.79
C GLN A 47 -21.67 -9.01 13.71
N ALA A 48 -21.44 -10.31 13.54
CA ALA A 48 -22.07 -11.09 12.47
C ALA A 48 -23.61 -11.04 12.50
N GLY A 49 -24.23 -10.97 13.68
CA GLY A 49 -25.70 -10.86 13.83
C GLY A 49 -26.27 -9.46 13.60
N GLU A 50 -25.43 -8.42 13.56
CA GLU A 50 -25.83 -7.02 13.39
C GLU A 50 -25.75 -6.56 11.94
N ARG A 51 -25.09 -7.34 11.07
CA ARG A 51 -24.94 -7.03 9.65
C ARG A 51 -26.25 -7.25 8.91
N ALA A 52 -26.74 -6.20 8.27
CA ALA A 52 -27.91 -6.28 7.41
C ALA A 52 -27.67 -7.17 6.19
N THR A 53 -28.74 -7.76 5.65
CA THR A 53 -28.67 -8.49 4.38
C THR A 53 -28.12 -7.58 3.27
N GLY A 54 -27.05 -8.02 2.61
CA GLY A 54 -26.37 -7.24 1.57
C GLY A 54 -25.21 -6.38 2.07
N ASP A 55 -24.88 -6.42 3.36
CA ASP A 55 -23.62 -5.87 3.87
C ASP A 55 -22.44 -6.74 3.41
N TYR A 56 -21.74 -6.26 2.37
CA TYR A 56 -20.54 -6.90 1.82
C TYR A 56 -19.24 -6.23 2.28
N THR A 57 -19.28 -5.44 3.35
CA THR A 57 -18.10 -4.69 3.82
C THR A 57 -16.91 -5.62 4.04
N LEU A 58 -17.09 -6.73 4.76
CA LEU A 58 -16.01 -7.70 5.01
C LEU A 58 -15.49 -8.35 3.72
N THR A 59 -16.36 -8.58 2.75
CA THR A 59 -15.96 -9.09 1.41
C THR A 59 -15.08 -8.07 0.70
N PHE A 60 -15.45 -6.79 0.70
CA PHE A 60 -14.64 -5.73 0.10
C PHE A 60 -13.31 -5.52 0.83
N ILE A 61 -13.28 -5.61 2.16
CA ILE A 61 -12.02 -5.58 2.93
C ILE A 61 -11.15 -6.77 2.58
N THR A 62 -11.71 -7.97 2.47
CA THR A 62 -10.98 -9.18 2.09
C THR A 62 -10.39 -9.01 0.67
N ALA A 63 -11.17 -8.51 -0.28
CA ALA A 63 -10.72 -8.25 -1.65
C ALA A 63 -9.61 -7.19 -1.70
N ALA A 64 -9.77 -6.08 -0.98
CA ALA A 64 -8.74 -5.05 -0.87
C ALA A 64 -7.47 -5.57 -0.20
N SER A 65 -7.61 -6.41 0.83
CA SER A 65 -6.49 -7.03 1.54
C SER A 65 -5.72 -7.99 0.64
N MET A 66 -6.42 -8.81 -0.15
CA MET A 66 -5.79 -9.67 -1.15
C MET A 66 -5.06 -8.87 -2.22
N ALA A 67 -5.64 -7.74 -2.67
CA ALA A 67 -4.95 -6.83 -3.58
C ALA A 67 -3.66 -6.25 -2.96
N SER A 68 -3.69 -5.88 -1.67
CA SER A 68 -2.50 -5.42 -0.94
C SER A 68 -1.42 -6.49 -0.83
N VAL A 69 -1.81 -7.75 -0.55
CA VAL A 69 -0.87 -8.90 -0.54
C VAL A 69 -0.18 -9.03 -1.89
N ASN A 70 -0.94 -9.04 -2.99
CA ASN A 70 -0.41 -9.17 -4.34
C ASN A 70 0.54 -8.02 -4.68
N MET A 71 0.13 -6.77 -4.41
CA MET A 71 0.97 -5.60 -4.65
C MET A 71 2.25 -5.62 -3.81
N GLY A 72 2.17 -6.06 -2.55
CA GLY A 72 3.35 -6.24 -1.70
C GLY A 72 4.36 -7.23 -2.29
N VAL A 73 3.89 -8.37 -2.78
CA VAL A 73 4.74 -9.35 -3.49
C VAL A 73 5.33 -8.75 -4.76
N TYR A 74 4.54 -8.07 -5.57
CA TYR A 74 5.03 -7.43 -6.79
C TYR A 74 6.11 -6.38 -6.52
N TYR A 75 5.95 -5.57 -5.46
CA TYR A 75 6.93 -4.58 -5.04
C TYR A 75 8.24 -5.22 -4.56
N VAL A 76 8.15 -6.29 -3.78
CA VAL A 76 9.33 -7.06 -3.34
C VAL A 76 10.07 -7.65 -4.55
N LEU A 77 9.36 -8.32 -5.45
CA LEU A 77 9.97 -8.91 -6.65
C LEU A 77 10.55 -7.84 -7.56
N ALA A 78 9.85 -6.72 -7.75
CA ALA A 78 10.35 -5.59 -8.53
C ALA A 78 11.61 -4.99 -7.89
N SER A 79 11.68 -4.91 -6.56
CA SER A 79 12.86 -4.48 -5.80
C SER A 79 14.06 -5.41 -6.05
N LEU A 80 13.87 -6.71 -5.88
CA LEU A 80 14.94 -7.71 -6.04
C LEU A 80 15.47 -7.80 -7.48
N ASN A 81 14.65 -7.42 -8.47
CA ASN A 81 15.02 -7.34 -9.89
C ASN A 81 15.44 -5.93 -10.34
N ASN A 82 15.54 -4.95 -9.43
CA ASN A 82 15.97 -3.58 -9.73
C ASN A 82 15.16 -2.91 -10.88
N LEU A 83 13.84 -3.13 -10.93
CA LEU A 83 12.94 -2.60 -11.97
C LEU A 83 12.68 -1.09 -11.79
N LYS A 84 13.69 -0.26 -12.09
CA LYS A 84 13.65 1.20 -11.88
C LYS A 84 12.49 1.92 -12.55
N ILE A 85 12.11 1.49 -13.76
CA ILE A 85 10.98 2.09 -14.49
C ILE A 85 9.69 1.96 -13.70
N PHE A 86 9.48 0.82 -13.06
CA PHE A 86 8.31 0.56 -12.24
C PHE A 86 8.31 1.47 -11.00
N TYR A 87 9.44 1.65 -10.32
CA TYR A 87 9.51 2.57 -9.17
C TYR A 87 9.13 4.00 -9.55
N ARG A 88 9.58 4.48 -10.72
CA ARG A 88 9.26 5.83 -11.22
C ARG A 88 7.75 6.01 -11.43
N TRP A 89 7.04 4.97 -11.85
CA TRP A 89 5.58 5.02 -11.99
C TRP A 89 4.86 4.95 -10.65
N THR A 90 5.39 4.21 -9.67
CA THR A 90 4.75 4.16 -8.34
C THR A 90 4.66 5.53 -7.68
N VAL A 91 5.64 6.42 -7.86
CA VAL A 91 5.64 7.74 -7.21
C VAL A 91 4.39 8.57 -7.55
N PRO A 92 4.07 8.89 -8.83
CA PRO A 92 2.87 9.65 -9.15
C PRO A 92 1.57 8.91 -8.79
N PHE A 93 1.51 7.58 -8.93
CA PHE A 93 0.30 6.84 -8.53
C PHE A 93 0.04 6.89 -7.03
N ARG A 94 1.08 6.85 -6.20
CA ARG A 94 0.94 6.95 -4.75
C ARG A 94 0.56 8.36 -4.31
N VAL A 95 1.07 9.38 -5.00
CA VAL A 95 0.59 10.77 -4.81
C VAL A 95 -0.89 10.87 -5.20
N LEU A 96 -1.30 10.24 -6.31
CA LEU A 96 -2.71 10.20 -6.70
C LEU A 96 -3.58 9.51 -5.63
N THR A 97 -3.13 8.39 -5.06
CA THR A 97 -3.83 7.71 -3.96
C THR A 97 -3.97 8.61 -2.74
N PHE A 98 -2.90 9.31 -2.33
CA PHE A 98 -2.96 10.32 -1.27
C PHE A 98 -4.00 11.39 -1.57
N THR A 99 -4.01 11.95 -2.78
CA THR A 99 -4.98 12.97 -3.19
C THR A 99 -6.41 12.44 -3.13
N VAL A 100 -6.69 11.27 -3.70
CA VAL A 100 -8.04 10.68 -3.74
C VAL A 100 -8.56 10.39 -2.33
N PHE A 101 -7.76 9.77 -1.46
CA PHE A 101 -8.19 9.49 -0.09
C PHE A 101 -8.35 10.76 0.75
N THR A 102 -7.49 11.75 0.57
CA THR A 102 -7.63 13.05 1.25
C THR A 102 -8.92 13.74 0.83
N LEU A 103 -9.21 13.78 -0.48
CA LEU A 103 -10.44 14.36 -0.99
C LEU A 103 -11.67 13.56 -0.55
N ALA A 104 -11.60 12.23 -0.49
CA ALA A 104 -12.71 11.40 -0.01
C ALA A 104 -13.06 11.73 1.45
N VAL A 105 -12.05 11.95 2.30
CA VAL A 105 -12.26 12.35 3.70
C VAL A 105 -12.81 13.79 3.80
N ILE A 106 -12.22 14.74 3.07
CA ILE A 106 -12.68 16.14 3.09
C ILE A 106 -14.15 16.26 2.64
N ASN A 107 -14.56 15.45 1.66
CA ASN A 107 -15.93 15.44 1.15
C ASN A 107 -16.89 14.56 1.98
N GLY A 108 -16.44 13.96 3.09
CA GLY A 108 -17.26 13.10 3.95
C GLY A 108 -17.65 11.74 3.36
N ILE A 109 -16.96 11.30 2.29
CA ILE A 109 -17.19 10.00 1.64
C ILE A 109 -16.51 8.87 2.43
N ALA A 110 -15.35 9.15 3.02
CA ALA A 110 -14.55 8.18 3.78
C ALA A 110 -14.30 8.65 5.22
N PRO A 111 -14.15 7.73 6.19
CA PRO A 111 -13.79 8.07 7.57
C PRO A 111 -12.39 8.69 7.66
N ALA A 112 -12.15 9.48 8.71
CA ALA A 112 -10.89 10.19 8.92
C ALA A 112 -9.64 9.28 8.96
N GLY A 113 -9.79 8.00 9.34
CA GLY A 113 -8.70 7.02 9.33
C GLY A 113 -8.07 6.80 7.95
N PHE A 114 -8.80 7.08 6.85
CA PHE A 114 -8.23 7.04 5.49
C PHE A 114 -7.19 8.13 5.23
N LEU A 115 -7.14 9.20 6.03
CA LEU A 115 -6.01 10.15 5.97
C LEU A 115 -4.69 9.47 6.35
N GLY A 116 -4.72 8.53 7.31
CA GLY A 116 -3.54 7.75 7.67
C GLY A 116 -3.00 6.96 6.49
N VAL A 117 -3.89 6.31 5.73
CA VAL A 117 -3.54 5.60 4.49
C VAL A 117 -2.99 6.56 3.43
N GLY A 118 -3.63 7.72 3.25
CA GLY A 118 -3.12 8.74 2.33
C GLY A 118 -1.72 9.23 2.71
N ILE A 119 -1.49 9.56 3.98
CA ILE A 119 -0.19 10.04 4.47
C ILE A 119 0.88 8.95 4.27
N TRP A 120 0.55 7.70 4.58
CA TRP A 120 1.41 6.55 4.32
C TRP A 120 1.83 6.45 2.85
N GLU A 121 0.88 6.64 1.94
CA GLU A 121 1.13 6.65 0.50
C GLU A 121 2.07 7.79 0.10
N LEU A 122 1.82 9.02 0.57
CA LEU A 122 2.66 10.17 0.29
C LEU A 122 4.08 10.01 0.84
N VAL A 123 4.24 9.56 2.08
CA VAL A 123 5.55 9.38 2.72
C VAL A 123 6.43 8.42 1.91
N GLY A 124 5.91 7.27 1.49
CA GLY A 124 6.71 6.35 0.69
C GLY A 124 6.89 6.79 -0.77
N ALA A 125 5.97 7.59 -1.33
CA ALA A 125 6.16 8.24 -2.62
C ALA A 125 7.34 9.22 -2.57
N LEU A 126 7.40 10.06 -1.53
CA LEU A 126 8.51 10.98 -1.28
C LEU A 126 9.82 10.23 -1.05
N ALA A 127 9.82 9.19 -0.19
CA ALA A 127 11.01 8.40 0.06
C ALA A 127 11.57 7.76 -1.22
N THR A 128 10.71 7.17 -2.04
CA THR A 128 11.11 6.53 -3.31
C THR A 128 11.54 7.56 -4.35
N GLY A 129 10.79 8.66 -4.48
CA GLY A 129 11.09 9.75 -5.42
C GLY A 129 12.41 10.44 -5.11
N LEU A 130 12.67 10.74 -3.83
CA LEU A 130 13.94 11.32 -3.38
C LEU A 130 15.10 10.35 -3.64
N ALA A 131 14.93 9.05 -3.33
CA ALA A 131 15.95 8.05 -3.60
C ALA A 131 16.30 7.96 -5.10
N LEU A 132 15.28 7.93 -5.97
CA LEU A 132 15.47 7.95 -7.43
C LEU A 132 16.17 9.23 -7.90
N TYR A 133 15.80 10.39 -7.36
CA TYR A 133 16.40 11.68 -7.70
C TYR A 133 17.89 11.72 -7.32
N TYR A 134 18.23 11.28 -6.11
CA TYR A 134 19.63 11.24 -5.65
C TYR A 134 20.48 10.28 -6.46
N GLU A 135 19.94 9.12 -6.84
CA GLU A 135 20.64 8.16 -7.69
C GLU A 135 20.88 8.72 -9.10
N ALA A 136 19.88 9.37 -9.70
CA ALA A 136 20.02 10.00 -11.01
C ALA A 136 21.08 11.11 -11.03
N LYS A 137 21.30 11.80 -9.91
CA LYS A 137 22.35 12.84 -9.77
C LYS A 137 23.76 12.28 -9.55
N ARG A 138 23.87 11.01 -9.12
CA ARG A 138 25.16 10.32 -8.89
C ARG A 138 25.62 9.49 -10.08
N THR A 139 24.81 9.41 -11.13
CA THR A 139 25.11 8.72 -12.38
C THR A 139 25.51 9.74 -13.43
#